data_AF-A0A246JS11-F1
#
_entry.id   AF-A0A246JS11-F1
#
_cell.length_a   1.000
_cell.length_b   1.000
_cell.length_c   1.000
_cell.angle_alpha   90.00
_cell.angle_beta   90.00
_cell.angle_gamma   90.00
#
_symmetry.space_group_name_H-M   'P 1'
#
loop_
_entity.id
_entity.type
_entity.pdbx_description
1 polymer ?
#
loop_
_entity_poly.entity_id
_entity_poly.type
_entity_poly.pdbx_seq_one_letter_code
_entity_poly.pdbx_strand_id
1 'polypeptide(L)' 'MTSGRRTPEGNRIVGGVRNSRHLDGTAIDYDGPDLNALLREARALPGVRKAFIHDGHVHTEGDGWNVPYYGKRGTTGLKR' A
#
# COMPACT_ATOMS: atom_id res chain seq x y z
N MET A 1 8.83 2.07 -2.46
CA MET A 1 7.52 2.12 -1.76
C MET A 1 6.94 3.51 -1.98
N THR A 2 5.71 3.59 -2.47
CA THR A 2 5.01 4.86 -2.73
C THR A 2 3.92 5.13 -1.70
N SER A 3 3.39 4.08 -1.07
CA SER A 3 2.42 4.21 0.01
C SER A 3 2.46 3.03 0.98
N GLY A 4 2.00 3.28 2.21
CA GLY A 4 1.85 2.30 3.29
C GLY A 4 0.49 2.47 3.93
N ARG A 5 0.40 2.56 5.26
CA ARG A 5 -0.87 2.90 5.92
C ARG A 5 -1.35 4.29 5.51
N ARG A 6 -2.66 4.44 5.35
CA ARG A 6 -3.34 5.68 4.99
C ARG A 6 -4.40 6.03 6.01
N THR A 7 -4.63 7.33 6.23
CA THR A 7 -5.79 7.80 6.97
C THR A 7 -7.06 7.65 6.09
N PRO A 8 -8.27 7.67 6.68
CA PRO A 8 -9.50 7.72 5.90
C PRO A 8 -9.57 8.90 4.94
N GLU A 9 -9.07 10.07 5.36
CA GLU A 9 -9.02 11.29 4.55
C GLU A 9 -7.99 11.16 3.42
N GLY A 10 -6.77 10.75 3.74
CA GLY A 10 -5.69 10.56 2.78
C GLY A 10 -6.05 9.51 1.73
N ASN A 11 -6.70 8.42 2.14
CA ASN A 11 -7.22 7.40 1.22
C ASN A 11 -8.26 7.99 0.25
N ARG A 12 -9.17 8.85 0.74
CA ARG A 12 -10.16 9.52 -0.13
C ARG A 12 -9.50 10.47 -1.13
N ILE A 13 -8.49 11.25 -0.70
CA ILE A 13 -7.77 12.21 -1.55
C ILE A 13 -7.08 11.52 -2.73
N VAL A 14 -6.54 10.32 -2.51
CA VAL A 14 -5.88 9.53 -3.57
C VAL A 14 -6.84 8.63 -4.35
N GLY A 15 -8.17 8.80 -4.19
CA GLY A 15 -9.17 8.01 -4.91
C GLY A 15 -9.33 6.57 -4.41
N GLY A 16 -8.82 6.24 -3.22
CA GLY A 16 -8.90 4.90 -2.65
C GLY A 16 -10.32 4.49 -2.26
N VAL A 17 -10.59 3.19 -2.36
CA VAL A 17 -11.89 2.60 -2.02
C VAL A 17 -12.13 2.58 -0.49
N ARG A 18 -13.40 2.57 -0.07
CA ARG A 18 -13.81 2.66 1.35
C ARG A 18 -13.27 1.53 2.25
N ASN A 19 -13.06 0.33 1.69
CA ASN A 19 -12.57 -0.84 2.42
C ASN A 19 -11.11 -1.17 2.04
N SER A 20 -10.32 -0.14 1.74
CA SER A 20 -8.93 -0.29 1.35
C SER A 20 -8.08 -0.86 2.50
N ARG A 21 -7.25 -1.86 2.19
CA ARG A 21 -6.24 -2.44 3.11
C ARG A 21 -5.12 -1.46 3.48
N HIS A 22 -5.09 -0.28 2.89
CA HIS A 22 -4.22 0.78 3.40
C HIS A 22 -4.77 1.40 4.70
N LEU A 23 -6.07 1.31 4.96
CA LEU A 23 -6.68 1.93 6.14
C LEU A 23 -6.36 1.16 7.44
N ASP A 24 -6.31 -0.17 7.35
CA ASP A 24 -5.96 -1.05 8.46
C ASP A 24 -4.44 -1.24 8.61
N GLY A 25 -3.65 -0.78 7.64
CA GLY A 25 -2.19 -0.93 7.65
C GLY A 25 -1.72 -2.31 7.17
N THR A 26 -2.55 -3.03 6.43
CA THR A 26 -2.22 -4.36 5.89
C THR A 26 -1.86 -4.33 4.40
N ALA A 27 -1.59 -3.14 3.83
CA ALA A 27 -1.15 -2.99 2.46
C ALA A 27 0.01 -2.00 2.25
N ILE A 28 0.76 -2.26 1.18
CA ILE A 28 1.92 -1.51 0.72
C ILE A 28 1.86 -1.38 -0.80
N ASP A 29 2.18 -0.18 -1.31
CA ASP A 29 2.45 0.01 -2.73
C ASP A 29 3.95 0.13 -2.97
N TYR A 30 4.46 -0.71 -3.87
CA TYR A 30 5.85 -0.65 -4.33
C TYR A 30 5.92 -0.09 -5.75
N ASP A 31 6.92 0.76 -5.98
CA ASP A 31 7.19 1.37 -7.28
C ASP A 31 8.65 1.05 -7.65
N GLY A 32 8.90 0.93 -8.94
CA GLY A 32 10.20 0.54 -9.48
C GLY A 32 10.22 0.38 -11.00
N PRO A 33 11.42 0.31 -11.59
CA PRO A 33 11.60 0.29 -13.05
C PRO A 33 11.16 -1.02 -13.72
N ASP A 34 11.15 -2.14 -12.98
CA ASP A 34 10.62 -3.42 -13.44
C ASP A 34 9.55 -3.94 -12.48
N LEU A 35 8.29 -3.68 -12.82
CA LEU A 35 7.14 -4.09 -12.02
C LEU A 35 6.97 -5.61 -11.94
N ASN A 36 7.44 -6.38 -12.93
CA ASN A 36 7.32 -7.83 -12.91
C ASN A 36 8.34 -8.46 -11.95
N ALA A 37 9.57 -7.94 -11.92
CA ALA A 37 10.55 -8.31 -10.92
C ALA A 37 10.05 -7.97 -9.51
N LEU A 38 9.58 -6.73 -9.33
CA LEU A 38 9.05 -6.25 -8.07
C LEU A 38 7.84 -7.07 -7.59
N LEU A 39 6.95 -7.48 -8.50
CA LEU A 39 5.82 -8.36 -8.17
C LEU A 39 6.30 -9.73 -7.68
N ARG A 40 7.34 -10.30 -8.30
CA ARG A 40 7.92 -11.59 -7.84
C ARG A 40 8.50 -11.46 -6.44
N GLU A 41 9.24 -10.39 -6.17
CA GLU A 41 9.78 -10.10 -4.84
C GLU A 41 8.67 -9.88 -3.81
N ALA A 42 7.67 -9.07 -4.14
CA ALA A 42 6.54 -8.79 -3.28
C ALA A 42 5.78 -10.07 -2.89
N ARG A 43 5.61 -11.03 -3.81
CA ARG A 43 4.97 -12.33 -3.53
C ARG A 43 5.77 -13.23 -2.59
N ALA A 44 7.08 -13.01 -2.48
CA ALA A 44 7.95 -13.78 -1.61
C ALA A 44 8.00 -13.23 -0.17
N LEU A 45 7.38 -12.06 0.10
CA LEU A 45 7.39 -11.50 1.45
C LEU A 45 6.58 -12.36 2.42
N PRO A 46 7.01 -12.51 3.68
CA PRO A 46 6.27 -13.26 4.68
C PRO A 46 4.87 -12.68 4.93
N GLY A 47 3.86 -13.53 4.99
CA GLY A 47 2.48 -13.14 5.28
C GLY A 47 1.74 -12.49 4.11
N VAL A 48 2.33 -12.43 2.91
CA VAL A 48 1.63 -11.93 1.72
C VAL A 48 0.43 -12.79 1.41
N ARG A 49 -0.72 -12.13 1.31
CA ARG A 49 -1.98 -12.75 0.89
C ARG A 49 -2.26 -12.49 -0.58
N LYS A 50 -1.90 -11.29 -1.05
CA LYS A 50 -2.22 -10.83 -2.41
C LYS A 50 -1.18 -9.82 -2.88
N ALA A 51 -0.70 -9.98 -4.11
CA ALA A 51 0.14 -8.99 -4.76
C ALA A 51 -0.17 -8.93 -6.26
N PHE A 52 -0.32 -7.73 -6.81
CA PHE A 52 -0.64 -7.50 -8.22
C PHE A 52 -0.15 -6.14 -8.70
N ILE A 53 0.05 -6.02 -10.02
CA ILE A 53 0.39 -4.75 -10.66
C ILE A 53 -0.90 -3.98 -10.95
N HIS A 54 -0.95 -2.71 -10.57
CA HIS A 54 -2.07 -1.81 -10.80
C HIS A 54 -1.56 -0.37 -10.89
N ASP A 55 -2.07 0.41 -11.83
CA ASP A 55 -1.78 1.85 -11.98
C ASP A 55 -0.30 2.22 -11.83
N GLY A 56 0.57 1.47 -12.51
CA GLY A 56 2.01 1.72 -12.55
C GLY A 56 2.81 1.33 -11.30
N HIS A 57 2.21 0.62 -10.35
CA HIS A 57 2.89 0.13 -9.14
C HIS A 57 2.45 -1.29 -8.79
N VAL A 58 3.12 -1.93 -7.83
CA VAL A 58 2.74 -3.23 -7.26
C VAL A 58 1.99 -3.00 -5.95
N HIS A 59 0.69 -3.28 -5.94
CA HIS A 59 -0.13 -3.30 -4.73
C HIS A 59 0.04 -4.64 -4.02
N THR A 60 0.40 -4.61 -2.74
CA THR A 60 0.63 -5.81 -1.92
C THR A 60 -0.16 -5.76 -0.63
N GLU A 61 -0.89 -6.83 -0.32
CA GLU A 61 -1.63 -7.05 0.93
C GLU A 61 -0.99 -8.21 1.70
N GLY A 62 -0.84 -8.06 3.02
CA GLY A 62 -0.36 -9.12 3.89
C GLY A 62 -1.13 -9.22 5.20
N ASP A 63 -1.39 -10.44 5.63
CA ASP A 63 -2.09 -10.73 6.87
C ASP A 63 -1.11 -10.60 8.05
N GLY A 64 -1.57 -9.98 9.15
CA GLY A 64 -0.73 -9.70 10.32
C GLY A 64 0.28 -8.57 10.13
N TRP A 65 0.27 -7.89 8.99
CA TRP A 65 1.09 -6.71 8.75
C TRP A 65 0.58 -5.50 9.54
N ASN A 66 1.51 -4.67 10.02
CA ASN A 66 1.22 -3.37 10.64
C ASN A 66 2.13 -2.32 10.01
N VAL A 67 1.84 -2.01 8.76
CA VAL A 67 2.62 -1.09 7.94
C VAL A 67 2.50 0.31 8.53
N PRO A 68 3.60 1.08 8.66
CA PRO A 68 3.54 2.45 9.12
C PRO A 68 2.86 3.37 8.09
N TYR A 69 2.42 4.53 8.55
CA TYR A 69 1.98 5.61 7.67
C TYR A 69 3.12 6.05 6.76
N TYR A 70 2.89 6.09 5.44
CA TYR A 70 3.90 6.46 4.46
C TYR A 70 3.33 7.32 3.33
N GLY A 71 4.14 8.25 2.82
CA GLY A 71 3.77 9.20 1.77
C GLY A 71 3.04 10.45 2.28
N LYS A 72 3.07 11.53 1.49
CA LYS A 72 2.53 12.85 1.89
C LYS A 72 1.00 12.94 1.79
N ARG A 73 0.40 12.34 0.76
CA ARG A 73 -1.06 12.38 0.52
C ARG A 73 -1.84 11.35 1.33
N GLY A 74 -1.27 10.14 1.48
CA GLY A 74 -1.89 9.06 2.25
C GLY A 74 -2.04 9.37 3.75
N THR A 75 -1.25 10.31 4.26
CA THR A 75 -1.21 10.71 5.68
C THR A 75 -1.92 12.02 5.96
N THR A 76 -2.63 12.61 4.99
CA THR A 76 -3.42 13.83 5.21
C THR A 76 -4.47 13.61 6.32
N GLY A 77 -4.66 14.60 7.18
CA GLY A 77 -5.55 14.48 8.36
C GLY A 77 -4.92 13.79 9.57
N LEU A 78 -3.71 13.22 9.44
CA LEU A 78 -2.89 12.81 10.58
C LEU A 78 -2.34 14.09 11.25
N LYS A 79 -3.15 14.75 12.07
CA LYS A 79 -2.67 15.89 12.88
C LYS A 79 -1.59 15.37 13.83
N ARG A 80 -0.46 16.08 13.88
CA ARG A 80 0.61 15.88 14.87
C ARG A 80 0.14 16.31 16.25
#